data_AF-A0A177JCU9-F1
#
_entry.id   AF-A0A177JCU9-F1
#
_cell.length_a   1.000
_cell.length_b   1.000
_cell.length_c   1.000
_cell.angle_alpha   90.00
_cell.angle_beta   90.00
_cell.angle_gamma   90.00
#
_symmetry.space_group_name_H-M   'P 1'
#
loop_
_entity.id
_entity.type
_entity.pdbx_description
1 polymer ?
#
loop_
_entity_poly.entity_id
_entity_poly.type
_entity_poly.pdbx_seq_one_letter_code
_entity_poly.pdbx_strand_id
1 'polypeptide(L)'
;MAYMQINGGVNGFGLEIGIVPDSDRAMGRPPLGMKPTTIRLSTDTLRRIELLVGNRRIALFIREAVENELQRREDSQPTKD
;
A
#
# COMPACT_ATOMS: atom_id res chain seq x y z
N MET A 1 20.56 -11.16 30.96
CA MET A 1 20.75 -10.78 29.55
C MET A 1 19.43 -11.03 28.83
N ALA A 2 18.64 -9.97 28.61
CA ALA A 2 17.31 -10.09 28.02
C ALA A 2 17.41 -10.03 26.49
N TYR A 3 17.05 -11.12 25.82
CA TYR A 3 16.92 -11.19 24.37
C TYR A 3 15.44 -11.30 24.07
N MET A 4 14.84 -10.24 23.51
CA MET A 4 13.47 -10.32 22.99
C MET A 4 13.56 -10.88 21.57
N GLN A 5 13.39 -12.19 21.47
CA GLN A 5 13.40 -12.95 20.23
C GLN A 5 12.01 -12.87 19.60
N ILE A 6 11.84 -12.04 18.56
CA ILE A 6 10.64 -12.08 17.72
C ILE A 6 10.98 -12.91 16.47
N ASN A 7 11.11 -14.22 16.65
CA ASN A 7 11.09 -15.22 15.59
C ASN A 7 10.27 -16.40 16.11
N GLY A 8 8.97 -16.44 15.78
CA GLY A 8 8.09 -17.53 16.22
C GLY A 8 6.61 -17.20 16.46
N GLY A 9 6.08 -16.10 15.92
CA GLY A 9 4.66 -15.77 16.02
C GLY A 9 3.96 -15.97 14.68
N VAL A 10 3.29 -17.11 14.50
CA VAL A 10 2.20 -17.25 13.52
C VAL A 10 1.12 -16.24 13.85
N ASN A 11 1.13 -15.07 13.20
CA ASN A 11 -0.09 -14.28 13.06
C ASN A 11 -0.75 -14.68 11.75
N GLY A 12 -1.39 -15.85 11.80
CA GLY A 12 -2.51 -16.14 10.93
C GLY A 12 -3.61 -15.13 11.22
N PHE A 13 -3.59 -14.02 10.48
CA PHE A 13 -4.82 -13.43 9.98
C PHE A 13 -4.80 -13.62 8.46
N GLY A 14 -4.85 -14.89 8.07
CA GLY A 14 -5.53 -15.27 6.84
C GLY A 14 -7.01 -14.94 7.03
N LEU A 15 -7.35 -13.67 6.88
CA LEU A 15 -8.69 -13.35 6.44
C LEU A 15 -8.56 -13.44 4.91
N GLU A 16 -8.85 -14.62 4.36
CA GLU A 16 -9.54 -14.71 3.08
C GLU A 16 -10.84 -13.92 3.25
N ILE A 17 -10.72 -12.59 3.25
CA ILE A 17 -11.83 -11.76 2.94
C ILE A 17 -11.84 -11.82 1.43
N GLY A 18 -12.76 -12.63 0.91
CA GLY A 18 -13.47 -12.21 -0.28
C GLY A 18 -14.13 -10.85 -0.01
N ILE A 19 -13.33 -9.79 0.18
CA ILE A 19 -13.77 -8.42 -0.05
C ILE A 19 -13.84 -8.35 -1.55
N VAL A 20 -15.03 -8.67 -2.05
CA VAL A 20 -15.57 -8.03 -3.24
C VAL A 20 -15.15 -6.56 -3.13
N PRO A 21 -14.40 -6.00 -4.10
CA PRO A 21 -14.10 -4.58 -4.06
C PRO A 21 -15.44 -3.87 -4.00
N ASP A 22 -15.72 -3.22 -2.87
CA ASP A 22 -16.94 -2.44 -2.68
C ASP A 22 -18.24 -3.19 -3.03
N SER A 23 -18.73 -4.05 -2.13
CA SER A 23 -20.14 -4.44 -2.22
C SER A 23 -21.01 -3.24 -1.81
N ASP A 24 -21.88 -2.79 -2.71
CA ASP A 24 -22.89 -1.70 -2.54
C ASP A 24 -23.88 -1.92 -1.37
N ARG A 25 -23.66 -2.92 -0.52
CA ARG A 25 -24.58 -3.30 0.55
C ARG A 25 -24.15 -2.70 1.89
N ALA A 26 -24.78 -1.56 2.18
CA ALA A 26 -25.41 -1.25 3.47
C ALA A 26 -24.74 -0.24 4.44
N MET A 27 -23.80 0.60 4.04
CA MET A 27 -23.45 1.81 4.82
C MET A 27 -23.28 2.99 3.88
N GLY A 28 -23.98 4.11 4.14
CA GLY A 28 -24.19 5.25 3.23
C GLY A 28 -22.96 6.08 2.79
N ARG A 29 -21.76 5.50 2.81
CA ARG A 29 -20.56 6.08 2.19
C ARG A 29 -20.34 5.39 0.84
N PRO A 30 -20.36 6.13 -0.27
CA PRO A 30 -20.01 5.58 -1.56
C PRO A 30 -18.63 4.90 -1.56
N PRO A 31 -18.48 3.84 -2.37
CA PRO A 31 -17.25 3.11 -2.54
C PRO A 31 -16.08 4.02 -2.96
N LEU A 32 -14.88 3.79 -2.43
CA LEU A 32 -13.70 4.60 -2.79
C LEU A 32 -13.11 4.16 -4.15
N GLY A 33 -13.54 3.00 -4.68
CA GLY A 33 -13.02 2.47 -5.95
C GLY A 33 -11.55 2.07 -5.88
N MET A 34 -11.00 1.95 -4.67
CA MET A 34 -9.60 1.62 -4.43
C MET A 34 -9.49 0.32 -3.63
N LYS A 35 -8.66 -0.61 -4.11
CA LYS A 35 -8.32 -1.82 -3.36
C LYS A 35 -7.22 -1.52 -2.33
N PRO A 36 -7.44 -1.77 -1.03
CA PRO A 36 -6.39 -1.58 -0.03
C PRO A 36 -5.23 -2.54 -0.30
N THR A 37 -4.00 -2.02 -0.32
CA THR A 37 -2.78 -2.79 -0.54
C THR A 37 -1.82 -2.59 0.62
N THR A 38 -1.44 -3.68 1.28
CA THR A 38 -0.46 -3.66 2.37
C THR A 38 0.93 -3.97 1.80
N ILE A 39 1.86 -3.02 1.92
CA ILE A 39 3.25 -3.18 1.51
C ILE A 39 4.19 -3.06 2.71
N ARG A 40 5.33 -3.75 2.65
CA ARG A 40 6.40 -3.65 3.65
C ARG A 40 7.51 -2.78 3.09
N LEU A 41 7.84 -1.70 3.80
CA LEU A 41 8.97 -0.82 3.51
C LEU A 41 9.92 -0.83 4.71
N SER A 42 11.20 -0.56 4.48
CA SER A 42 12.13 -0.38 5.60
C SER A 42 11.75 0.84 6.45
N THR A 43 12.07 0.77 7.74
CA THR A 43 11.86 1.89 8.68
C THR A 43 12.54 3.17 8.20
N ASP A 44 13.74 3.03 7.63
CA ASP A 44 14.50 4.17 7.12
C ASP A 44 13.83 4.81 5.92
N THR A 45 13.24 4.00 5.03
CA THR A 45 12.48 4.52 3.88
C THR A 45 11.24 5.28 4.34
N LEU A 46 10.46 4.69 5.26
CA LEU A 46 9.28 5.38 5.81
C LEU A 46 9.65 6.69 6.49
N ARG A 47 10.74 6.71 7.27
CA ARG A 47 11.23 7.93 7.91
C ARG A 47 11.65 8.98 6.90
N ARG A 48 12.34 8.59 5.83
CA ARG A 48 12.71 9.52 4.74
C ARG A 48 11.47 10.12 4.08
N ILE A 49 10.43 9.32 3.84
CA ILE A 49 9.16 9.82 3.28
C ILE A 49 8.48 10.78 4.27
N GLU A 50 8.39 10.42 5.56
CA GLU A 50 7.81 11.28 6.59
C GLU A 50 8.50 12.64 6.68
N LEU A 51 9.84 12.68 6.59
CA LEU A 51 10.59 13.94 6.62
C LEU A 51 10.32 14.81 5.38
N LEU A 52 10.02 14.20 4.22
CA LEU A 52 9.75 14.92 2.98
C LEU A 52 8.31 15.44 2.90
N VAL A 53 7.32 14.62 3.23
CA VAL A 53 5.91 14.95 3.00
C VAL A 53 5.10 15.18 4.29
N GLY A 54 5.65 14.82 5.45
CA GLY A 54 4.95 14.81 6.72
C GLY A 54 4.16 13.52 6.97
N ASN A 55 3.84 13.28 8.23
CA ASN A 55 3.19 12.06 8.73
C ASN A 55 1.85 11.68 8.04
N ARG A 56 1.03 12.67 7.64
CA ARG A 56 -0.31 12.42 7.06
C ARG A 56 -0.31 12.18 5.55
N ARG A 57 0.84 12.29 4.87
CA ARG A 57 0.92 12.26 3.40
C ARG A 57 1.71 11.08 2.82
N ILE A 58 2.14 10.13 3.65
CA ILE A 58 2.90 8.94 3.21
C ILE A 58 2.12 8.16 2.12
N ALA A 59 0.83 7.89 2.37
CA ALA A 59 0.03 7.12 1.42
C ALA A 59 -0.19 7.85 0.08
N LEU A 60 -0.31 9.18 0.12
CA LEU A 60 -0.41 10.00 -1.10
C LEU A 60 0.89 9.95 -1.90
N PHE A 61 2.02 10.16 -1.22
CA PHE A 61 3.35 10.09 -1.82
C PHE A 61 3.60 8.74 -2.51
N ILE A 62 3.25 7.64 -1.86
CA ILE A 62 3.43 6.31 -2.44
C ILE A 62 2.55 6.12 -3.69
N ARG A 63 1.28 6.56 -3.67
CA ARG A 63 0.40 6.46 -4.84
C ARG A 63 0.93 7.26 -6.03
N GLU A 64 1.29 8.52 -5.80
CA GLU A 64 1.84 9.39 -6.85
C GLU A 64 3.15 8.83 -7.40
N ALA A 65 4.03 8.30 -6.54
CA ALA A 65 5.27 7.67 -6.99
C ALA A 65 5.01 6.45 -7.89
N VAL A 66 4.00 5.63 -7.56
CA VAL A 66 3.61 4.47 -8.37
C VAL A 66 3.00 4.90 -9.70
N GLU A 67 2.07 5.86 -9.70
CA GLU A 67 1.43 6.37 -10.93
C GLU A 67 2.46 6.99 -11.88
N ASN A 68 3.38 7.79 -11.35
CA ASN A 68 4.47 8.38 -12.14
C ASN A 68 5.41 7.32 -12.72
N GLU A 69 5.71 6.26 -11.97
CA GLU A 69 6.55 5.16 -12.45
C GLU A 69 5.83 4.32 -13.52
N LEU A 70 4.51 4.11 -13.38
CA LEU A 70 3.70 3.44 -14.39
C LEU A 70 3.70 4.25 -15.70
N GLN A 71 3.37 5.54 -15.62
CA GLN A 71 3.37 6.44 -16.77
C GLN A 71 4.72 6.40 -17.52
N ARG A 72 5.84 6.53 -16.79
CA ARG A 72 7.19 6.45 -17.37
C ARG A 72 7.43 5.15 -18.12
N ARG A 73 6.97 4.02 -17.58
CA ARG A 73 7.17 2.71 -18.19
C ARG A 73 6.28 2.52 -19.39
N GLU A 74 5.03 2.96 -19.32
CA GLU A 74 4.05 2.89 -20.40
C GLU A 74 4.51 3.76 -21.59
N ASP A 75 4.99 4.97 -21.33
CA ASP A 75 5.55 5.86 -22.37
C ASP A 75 6.85 5.31 -22.99
N SER A 76 7.58 4.49 -22.24
CA SER A 76 8.84 3.89 -22.70
C SER A 76 8.66 2.54 -23.39
N GLN A 77 7.46 1.93 -23.37
CA GLN A 77 7.21 0.73 -24.16
C GLN A 77 6.98 1.16 -25.62
N PRO A 78 7.75 0.65 -26.60
CA PRO A 78 7.34 0.76 -27.98
C PRO A 78 5.99 0.04 -28.13
N THR A 79 5.02 0.70 -28.76
CA THR A 79 3.73 0.11 -29.13
C THR A 79 3.97 -1.27 -29.69
N LYS A 80 3.59 -2.29 -28.93
CA LYS A 80 3.69 -3.67 -29.36
C LYS A 80 2.43 -3.96 -30.19
N ASP A 81 2.48 -3.54 -31.45
CA ASP A 81 1.55 -3.98 -32.51
C ASP A 81 1.78 -5.46 -32.86
#